data_AF-A0A3P6S1H9-F1
#
_entry.id   AF-A0A3P6S1H9-F1
#
_cell.length_a   1.000
_cell.length_b   1.000
_cell.length_c   1.000
_cell.angle_alpha   90.00
_cell.angle_beta   90.00
_cell.angle_gamma   90.00
#
_symmetry.space_group_name_H-M   'P 1'
#
loop_
_entity.id
_entity.type
_entity.pdbx_description
1 polymer ?
#
loop_
_entity_poly.entity_id
_entity_poly.type
_entity_poly.pdbx_seq_one_letter_code
_entity_poly.pdbx_strand_id
1 'polypeptide(L)'
;MAAEESVSSTDPKKCAGAILNRLVKDGVLTEENFRIGETKVFFKAGVLAHLEDVRDEALKIIMTKLQSQIRWYLGLTDKKRRIEQKAGLLIVQRNVRSWCSLRTWDWFKLYTKVRPMLKEGKIAEEMEKLQEKLKSLEETLQKEEKLRKELDESSKKMESEKAELFGQLEATKNQLTTAESRLKEIESTKSEADKKLEDLNEQLAETEDQNAEIQRAKKKVEGEVEALKKQIQDLEVSVRKAEMEKQSKDHQIRSLQDEMQQQEETVAKLNKEMRHQEELNKKIMEDLQGEEDKTNHINKIKSKLEQTLDDLEDSLERERRTKADTEKAKRKVEGELKIAQETIEEATRQRRDLENNMKRK
;
A
#
# COMPACT_ATOMS: atom_id res chain seq x y z
N MET A 1 -80.84 -31.65 -31.62
CA MET A 1 -79.39 -31.43 -31.53
C MET A 1 -78.92 -31.93 -30.18
N ALA A 2 -78.13 -33.00 -30.16
CA ALA A 2 -77.30 -33.47 -29.05
C ALA A 2 -77.84 -33.33 -27.60
N ALA A 3 -79.15 -33.54 -27.40
CA ALA A 3 -79.80 -33.26 -26.12
C ALA A 3 -79.44 -34.33 -25.07
N GLU A 4 -79.27 -35.57 -25.50
CA GLU A 4 -78.86 -36.67 -24.62
C GLU A 4 -77.39 -36.49 -24.20
N GLU A 5 -76.56 -36.01 -25.12
CA GLU A 5 -75.14 -35.73 -24.90
C GLU A 5 -74.92 -34.56 -23.93
N SER A 6 -75.82 -33.58 -23.90
CA SER A 6 -75.75 -32.46 -22.94
C SER A 6 -75.94 -32.88 -21.47
N VAL A 7 -76.55 -34.03 -21.22
CA VAL A 7 -76.80 -34.58 -19.87
C VAL A 7 -76.03 -35.89 -19.65
N SER A 8 -75.05 -36.17 -20.51
CA SER A 8 -74.28 -37.42 -20.47
C SER A 8 -73.35 -37.54 -19.25
N SER A 9 -73.07 -36.44 -18.55
CA SER A 9 -72.21 -36.41 -17.36
C SER A 9 -72.59 -35.27 -16.41
N THR A 10 -72.10 -35.34 -15.17
CA THR A 10 -72.13 -34.21 -14.22
C THR A 10 -71.02 -33.19 -14.50
N ASP A 11 -69.99 -33.59 -15.24
CA ASP A 11 -68.88 -32.72 -15.64
C ASP A 11 -69.22 -31.95 -16.93
N PRO A 12 -69.32 -30.61 -16.89
CA PRO A 12 -69.65 -29.79 -18.06
C PRO A 12 -68.69 -29.96 -19.22
N LYS A 13 -67.41 -30.24 -18.96
CA LYS A 13 -66.39 -30.42 -20.01
C LYS A 13 -66.64 -31.71 -20.81
N LYS A 14 -67.02 -32.79 -20.13
CA LYS A 14 -67.39 -34.06 -20.76
C LYS A 14 -68.67 -33.93 -21.59
N CYS A 15 -69.67 -33.23 -21.08
CA CYS A 15 -70.90 -32.94 -21.81
C CYS A 15 -70.63 -32.11 -23.07
N ALA A 16 -69.83 -31.04 -22.96
CA ALA A 16 -69.43 -30.23 -24.11
C ALA A 16 -68.69 -31.06 -25.17
N GLY A 17 -67.78 -31.93 -24.76
CA GLY A 17 -67.09 -32.86 -25.65
C GLY A 17 -68.04 -33.85 -26.35
N ALA A 18 -68.99 -34.42 -25.61
CA ALA A 18 -69.99 -35.32 -26.18
C ALA A 18 -70.88 -34.62 -27.23
N ILE A 19 -71.34 -33.39 -26.94
CA ILE A 19 -72.12 -32.57 -27.88
C ILE A 19 -71.34 -32.30 -29.16
N LEU A 20 -70.10 -31.85 -29.03
CA LEU A 20 -69.27 -31.48 -30.19
C LEU A 20 -68.92 -32.71 -31.03
N ASN A 21 -68.62 -33.85 -30.39
CA ASN A 21 -68.39 -35.12 -31.09
C ASN A 21 -69.66 -35.60 -31.82
N ARG A 22 -70.85 -35.37 -31.25
CA ARG A 22 -72.11 -35.68 -31.93
C ARG A 22 -72.30 -34.81 -33.17
N LEU A 23 -72.02 -33.50 -33.07
CA LEU A 23 -72.07 -32.57 -34.19
C LEU A 23 -71.05 -32.90 -35.30
N VAL A 24 -69.89 -33.47 -34.93
CA VAL A 24 -68.93 -34.01 -35.91
C VAL A 24 -69.49 -35.24 -36.62
N LYS A 25 -70.09 -36.18 -35.87
CA LYS A 25 -70.74 -37.38 -36.44
C LYS A 25 -71.90 -37.03 -37.37
N ASP A 26 -72.65 -35.98 -37.06
CA ASP A 26 -73.77 -35.49 -37.86
C ASP A 26 -73.32 -34.67 -39.09
N GLY A 27 -72.01 -34.50 -39.29
CA GLY A 27 -71.44 -33.78 -40.42
C GLY A 27 -71.57 -32.26 -40.34
N VAL A 28 -71.98 -31.72 -39.18
CA VAL A 28 -72.14 -30.27 -38.94
C VAL A 28 -70.80 -29.60 -38.64
N LEU A 29 -69.87 -30.34 -38.02
CA LEU A 29 -68.52 -29.87 -37.68
C LEU A 29 -67.45 -30.87 -38.12
N THR A 30 -66.20 -30.41 -38.20
CA THR A 30 -65.01 -31.28 -38.28
C THR A 30 -64.17 -31.15 -37.02
N GLU A 31 -63.32 -32.14 -36.71
CA GLU A 31 -62.47 -32.13 -35.52
C GLU A 31 -61.46 -30.96 -35.51
N GLU A 32 -61.15 -30.37 -36.66
CA GLU A 32 -60.29 -29.20 -36.74
C GLU A 32 -60.99 -27.88 -36.38
N ASN A 33 -62.32 -27.88 -36.36
CA ASN A 33 -63.10 -26.65 -36.17
C ASN A 33 -63.13 -26.17 -34.72
N PHE A 34 -62.74 -27.00 -33.76
CA PHE A 34 -62.79 -26.64 -32.34
C PHE A 34 -61.67 -27.26 -31.48
N ARG A 35 -61.42 -26.67 -30.31
CA ARG A 35 -60.59 -27.22 -29.23
C ARG A 35 -61.24 -26.96 -27.87
N ILE A 36 -61.22 -27.94 -26.98
CA ILE A 36 -61.83 -27.84 -25.64
C ILE A 36 -60.73 -27.48 -24.63
N GLY A 37 -60.85 -26.32 -23.97
CA GLY A 37 -60.02 -25.93 -22.84
C GLY A 37 -60.66 -26.28 -21.49
N GLU A 38 -60.07 -25.85 -20.38
CA GLU A 38 -60.59 -26.13 -19.03
C GLU A 38 -61.89 -25.38 -18.72
N THR A 39 -62.00 -24.12 -19.16
CA THR A 39 -63.18 -23.27 -18.89
C THR A 39 -63.94 -22.86 -20.13
N LYS A 40 -63.35 -23.02 -21.33
CA LYS A 40 -63.90 -22.52 -22.60
C LYS A 40 -63.67 -23.49 -23.76
N VAL A 41 -64.56 -23.45 -24.74
CA VAL A 41 -64.38 -24.09 -26.05
C VAL A 41 -63.97 -23.02 -27.06
N PHE A 42 -62.93 -23.30 -27.83
CA PHE A 42 -62.40 -22.40 -28.86
C PHE A 42 -62.80 -22.92 -30.24
N PHE A 43 -63.32 -22.04 -31.09
CA PHE A 43 -63.74 -22.36 -32.45
C PHE A 43 -62.89 -21.60 -33.47
N LYS A 44 -62.67 -22.19 -34.66
CA LYS A 44 -62.13 -21.46 -35.81
C LYS A 44 -63.12 -20.38 -36.28
N ALA A 45 -62.62 -19.35 -36.97
CA ALA A 45 -63.45 -18.28 -37.49
C ALA A 45 -64.58 -18.82 -38.38
N GLY A 46 -65.79 -18.25 -38.25
CA GLY A 46 -66.97 -18.64 -39.03
C GLY A 46 -67.72 -19.90 -38.53
N VAL A 47 -67.07 -20.75 -37.73
CA VAL A 47 -67.70 -21.98 -37.22
C VAL A 47 -68.85 -21.68 -36.26
N LEU A 48 -68.70 -20.68 -35.39
CA LEU A 48 -69.75 -20.30 -34.44
C LEU A 48 -71.00 -19.78 -35.16
N ALA A 49 -70.83 -18.93 -36.18
CA ALA A 49 -71.93 -18.42 -36.99
C ALA A 49 -72.71 -19.55 -37.67
N HIS A 50 -72.00 -20.53 -38.25
CA HIS A 50 -72.62 -21.72 -38.82
C HIS A 50 -73.42 -22.54 -37.79
N LEU A 51 -72.90 -22.70 -36.57
CA LEU A 51 -73.63 -23.37 -35.49
C LEU A 51 -74.88 -22.60 -35.05
N GLU A 52 -74.85 -21.27 -35.11
CA GLU A 52 -76.04 -20.44 -34.84
C GLU A 52 -77.11 -20.61 -35.91
N ASP A 53 -76.74 -20.69 -37.20
CA ASP A 53 -77.70 -20.95 -38.27
C ASP A 53 -78.40 -22.30 -38.11
N VAL A 54 -77.65 -23.36 -37.77
CA VAL A 54 -78.19 -24.70 -37.50
C VAL A 54 -79.09 -24.69 -36.27
N ARG A 55 -78.71 -23.91 -35.25
CA ARG A 55 -79.55 -23.71 -34.06
C ARG A 55 -80.87 -23.06 -34.43
N ASP A 56 -80.85 -22.01 -35.24
CA ASP A 56 -82.02 -21.21 -35.55
C ASP A 56 -83.06 -21.98 -36.37
N GLU A 57 -82.64 -22.84 -37.32
CA GLU A 57 -83.60 -23.68 -38.06
C GLU A 57 -84.27 -24.72 -37.15
N ALA A 58 -83.54 -25.29 -36.17
CA ALA A 58 -84.16 -26.18 -35.19
C ALA A 58 -85.10 -25.42 -34.24
N LEU A 59 -84.68 -24.24 -33.77
CA LEU A 59 -85.50 -23.39 -32.90
C LEU A 59 -86.78 -22.94 -33.59
N LYS A 60 -86.73 -22.61 -34.88
CA LYS A 60 -87.90 -22.23 -35.68
C LYS A 60 -89.02 -23.29 -35.64
N ILE A 61 -88.68 -24.58 -35.71
CA ILE A 61 -89.66 -25.67 -35.61
C ILE A 61 -90.28 -25.70 -34.20
N ILE A 62 -89.45 -25.62 -33.16
CA ILE A 62 -89.90 -25.64 -31.75
C ILE A 62 -90.78 -24.42 -31.45
N MET A 63 -90.33 -23.23 -31.87
CA MET A 63 -91.05 -21.97 -31.70
C MET A 63 -92.40 -22.00 -32.43
N THR A 64 -92.45 -22.56 -33.64
CA THR A 64 -93.71 -22.71 -34.37
C THR A 64 -94.68 -23.62 -33.61
N LYS A 65 -94.20 -24.75 -33.06
CA LYS A 65 -95.02 -25.64 -32.21
C LYS A 65 -95.52 -24.93 -30.96
N LEU A 66 -94.65 -24.22 -30.23
CA LEU A 66 -95.02 -23.45 -29.04
C LEU A 66 -96.06 -22.38 -29.36
N GLN A 67 -95.81 -21.58 -30.41
CA GLN A 67 -96.74 -20.55 -30.87
C GLN A 67 -98.09 -21.14 -31.27
N SER A 68 -98.10 -22.28 -31.96
CA SER A 68 -99.33 -22.97 -32.35
C SER A 68 -100.15 -23.38 -31.12
N GLN A 69 -99.48 -23.86 -30.07
CA GLN A 69 -100.14 -24.30 -28.84
C GLN A 69 -100.63 -23.12 -28.00
N ILE A 70 -99.88 -22.02 -27.94
CA ILE A 70 -100.32 -20.78 -27.32
C ILE A 70 -101.57 -20.25 -28.04
N ARG A 71 -101.55 -20.18 -29.37
CA ARG A 71 -102.71 -19.73 -30.17
C ARG A 71 -103.93 -20.62 -29.96
N TRP A 72 -103.74 -21.94 -29.90
CA TRP A 72 -104.80 -22.88 -29.57
C TRP A 72 -105.38 -22.64 -28.18
N TYR A 73 -104.53 -22.49 -27.15
CA TYR A 73 -104.96 -22.26 -25.77
C TYR A 73 -105.70 -20.92 -25.61
N LEU A 74 -105.21 -19.86 -26.26
CA LEU A 74 -105.89 -18.57 -26.31
C LEU A 74 -107.24 -18.69 -27.03
N GLY A 75 -107.31 -19.47 -28.12
CA GLY A 75 -108.56 -19.77 -28.82
C GLY A 75 -109.58 -20.51 -27.96
N LEU A 76 -109.14 -21.48 -27.15
CA LEU A 76 -110.01 -22.17 -26.19
C LEU A 76 -110.51 -21.23 -25.08
N THR A 77 -109.64 -20.39 -24.55
CA THR A 77 -110.00 -19.38 -23.54
C THR A 77 -111.01 -18.39 -24.12
N ASP A 78 -110.82 -17.90 -25.34
CA ASP A 78 -111.77 -17.01 -26.01
C ASP A 78 -113.10 -17.73 -26.32
N LYS A 79 -113.05 -18.98 -26.77
CA LYS A 79 -114.26 -19.80 -26.98
C LYS A 79 -115.06 -19.96 -25.69
N LYS A 80 -114.41 -20.28 -24.57
CA LYS A 80 -115.07 -20.39 -23.26
C LYS A 80 -115.72 -19.06 -22.89
N ARG A 81 -114.99 -17.95 -23.01
CA ARG A 81 -115.50 -16.59 -22.77
C ARG A 81 -116.73 -16.29 -23.63
N ARG A 82 -116.72 -16.62 -24.93
CA ARG A 82 -117.87 -16.39 -25.83
C ARG A 82 -119.08 -17.25 -25.49
N ILE A 83 -118.87 -18.52 -25.08
CA ILE A 83 -119.95 -19.40 -24.62
C ILE A 83 -120.60 -18.83 -23.36
N GLU A 84 -119.80 -18.41 -22.38
CA GLU A 84 -120.27 -17.76 -21.16
C GLU A 84 -121.01 -16.45 -21.46
N GLN A 85 -120.49 -15.62 -22.37
CA GLN A 85 -121.17 -14.41 -22.84
C GLN A 85 -122.53 -14.71 -23.48
N LYS A 86 -122.62 -15.75 -24.33
CA LYS A 86 -123.88 -16.15 -24.97
C LYS A 86 -124.90 -16.64 -23.93
N ALA A 87 -124.46 -17.46 -22.97
CA ALA A 87 -125.32 -17.92 -21.87
C ALA A 87 -125.78 -16.74 -21.00
N GLY A 88 -124.86 -15.84 -20.65
CA GLY A 88 -125.15 -14.60 -19.92
C GLY A 88 -126.15 -13.71 -20.65
N LEU A 89 -126.00 -13.53 -21.97
CA LEU A 89 -126.94 -12.76 -22.79
C LEU A 89 -128.36 -13.32 -22.72
N LEU A 90 -128.53 -14.65 -22.83
CA LEU A 90 -129.85 -15.28 -22.72
C LEU A 90 -130.46 -15.10 -21.32
N ILE A 91 -129.64 -15.21 -20.27
CA ILE A 91 -130.07 -14.96 -18.89
C ILE A 91 -130.51 -13.50 -18.73
N VAL A 92 -129.71 -12.54 -19.22
CA VAL A 92 -130.05 -11.11 -19.16
C VAL A 92 -131.36 -10.84 -19.90
N GLN A 93 -131.52 -11.35 -21.13
CA GLN A 93 -132.75 -11.19 -21.89
C GLN A 93 -133.97 -11.78 -21.15
N ARG A 94 -133.84 -12.98 -20.57
CA ARG A 94 -134.91 -13.59 -19.76
C ARG A 94 -135.21 -12.74 -18.53
N ASN A 95 -134.19 -12.32 -17.79
CA ASN A 95 -134.34 -11.53 -16.57
C ASN A 95 -134.96 -10.16 -16.85
N VAL A 96 -134.62 -9.50 -17.96
CA VAL A 96 -135.25 -8.23 -18.38
C VAL A 96 -136.73 -8.46 -18.67
N ARG A 97 -137.09 -9.52 -19.40
CA ARG A 97 -138.50 -9.87 -19.65
C ARG A 97 -139.25 -10.15 -18.33
N SER A 98 -138.67 -10.94 -17.43
CA SER A 98 -139.24 -11.20 -16.11
C SER A 98 -139.36 -9.92 -15.28
N TRP A 99 -138.37 -9.03 -15.31
CA TRP A 99 -138.40 -7.74 -14.61
C TRP A 99 -139.53 -6.85 -15.11
N CYS A 100 -139.75 -6.80 -16.43
CA CYS A 100 -140.87 -6.04 -17.01
C CYS A 100 -142.23 -6.45 -16.41
N SER A 101 -142.41 -7.73 -16.06
CA SER A 101 -143.59 -8.26 -15.37
C SER A 101 -143.54 -8.06 -13.85
N LEU A 102 -142.40 -8.34 -13.21
CA LEU A 102 -142.23 -8.28 -11.76
C LEU A 102 -142.30 -6.86 -11.21
N ARG A 103 -141.80 -5.86 -11.95
CA ARG A 103 -141.76 -4.46 -11.48
C ARG A 103 -143.15 -3.89 -11.15
N THR A 104 -144.19 -4.39 -11.82
CA THR A 104 -145.58 -3.98 -11.58
C THR A 104 -146.28 -4.84 -10.55
N TRP A 105 -145.75 -6.02 -10.21
CA TRP A 105 -146.38 -6.98 -9.30
C TRP A 105 -146.23 -6.58 -7.82
N ASP A 106 -147.35 -6.45 -7.11
CA ASP A 106 -147.37 -5.86 -5.76
C ASP A 106 -146.67 -6.72 -4.70
N TRP A 107 -146.75 -8.05 -4.78
CA TRP A 107 -146.01 -8.96 -3.89
C TRP A 107 -144.50 -8.78 -4.00
N PHE A 108 -143.98 -8.57 -5.22
CA PHE A 108 -142.55 -8.33 -5.42
C PHE A 108 -142.13 -6.96 -4.86
N LYS A 109 -142.95 -5.90 -5.04
CA LYS A 109 -142.71 -4.59 -4.41
C LYS A 109 -142.63 -4.71 -2.88
N LEU A 110 -143.54 -5.46 -2.25
CA LEU A 110 -143.50 -5.73 -0.81
C LEU A 110 -142.20 -6.45 -0.40
N TYR A 111 -141.84 -7.53 -1.10
CA TYR A 111 -140.60 -8.26 -0.84
C TYR A 111 -139.35 -7.36 -0.91
N THR A 112 -139.24 -6.47 -1.90
CA THR A 112 -138.09 -5.56 -2.01
C THR A 112 -137.99 -4.56 -0.85
N LYS A 113 -139.11 -4.16 -0.24
CA LYS A 113 -139.13 -3.28 0.95
C LYS A 113 -138.76 -4.04 2.22
N VAL A 114 -139.17 -5.30 2.33
CA VAL A 114 -138.98 -6.13 3.54
C VAL A 114 -137.59 -6.79 3.57
N ARG A 115 -137.07 -7.27 2.43
CA ARG A 115 -135.82 -8.03 2.36
C ARG A 115 -134.60 -7.32 2.97
N PRO A 116 -134.35 -6.01 2.75
CA PRO A 116 -133.21 -5.31 3.38
C PRO A 116 -133.32 -5.20 4.90
N MET A 117 -134.52 -5.34 5.46
CA MET A 117 -134.73 -5.33 6.92
C MET A 117 -134.35 -6.68 7.56
N LEU A 118 -134.14 -7.72 6.75
CA LEU A 118 -133.64 -9.04 7.18
C LEU A 118 -132.10 -9.01 7.20
N LYS A 119 -131.51 -8.79 8.38
CA LYS A 119 -130.07 -8.49 8.56
C LYS A 119 -129.14 -9.71 8.53
N GLU A 120 -129.65 -10.92 8.74
CA GLU A 120 -128.81 -12.08 9.09
C GLU A 120 -127.92 -12.60 7.95
N GLY A 121 -128.37 -12.55 6.69
CA GLY A 121 -127.63 -13.14 5.57
C GLY A 121 -126.36 -12.39 5.13
N LYS A 122 -126.27 -11.08 5.37
CA LYS A 122 -125.10 -10.27 4.96
C LYS A 122 -123.94 -10.32 5.96
N ILE A 123 -124.26 -10.51 7.24
CA ILE A 123 -123.27 -10.53 8.32
C ILE A 123 -122.38 -11.78 8.22
N ALA A 124 -122.95 -12.94 7.86
CA ALA A 124 -122.19 -14.18 7.71
C ALA A 124 -121.15 -14.11 6.58
N GLU A 125 -121.52 -13.59 5.41
CA GLU A 125 -120.61 -13.44 4.26
C GLU A 125 -119.48 -12.42 4.54
N GLU A 126 -119.78 -11.33 5.26
CA GLU A 126 -118.77 -10.36 5.69
C GLU A 126 -117.81 -10.95 6.74
N MET A 127 -118.32 -11.75 7.68
CA MET A 127 -117.50 -12.44 8.68
C MET A 127 -116.55 -13.45 8.04
N GLU A 128 -116.99 -14.23 7.07
CA GLU A 128 -116.14 -15.18 6.34
C GLU A 128 -115.00 -14.47 5.59
N LYS A 129 -115.31 -13.39 4.86
CA LYS A 129 -114.29 -12.57 4.17
C LYS A 129 -113.30 -11.92 5.14
N LEU A 130 -113.76 -11.50 6.33
CA LEU A 130 -112.88 -10.94 7.35
C LEU A 130 -111.97 -12.02 7.94
N GLN A 131 -112.47 -13.23 8.18
CA GLN A 131 -111.67 -14.34 8.68
C GLN A 131 -110.57 -14.77 7.71
N GLU A 132 -110.87 -14.88 6.41
CA GLU A 132 -109.86 -15.20 5.39
C GLU A 132 -108.76 -14.13 5.34
N LYS A 133 -109.14 -12.85 5.37
CA LYS A 133 -108.17 -11.74 5.41
C LYS A 133 -107.30 -11.80 6.66
N LEU A 134 -107.92 -12.02 7.82
CA LEU A 134 -107.22 -12.08 9.10
C LEU A 134 -106.18 -13.20 9.07
N LYS A 135 -106.55 -14.40 8.60
CA LYS A 135 -105.62 -15.52 8.44
C LYS A 135 -104.47 -15.20 7.49
N SER A 136 -104.76 -14.59 6.32
CA SER A 136 -103.72 -14.22 5.35
C SER A 136 -102.73 -13.19 5.91
N LEU A 137 -103.22 -12.25 6.73
CA LEU A 137 -102.40 -11.22 7.37
C LEU A 137 -101.54 -11.83 8.48
N GLU A 138 -102.07 -12.75 9.28
CA GLU A 138 -101.32 -13.47 10.31
C GLU A 138 -100.18 -14.31 9.71
N GLU A 139 -100.45 -15.03 8.62
CA GLU A 139 -99.41 -15.83 7.92
C GLU A 139 -98.32 -14.93 7.33
N THR A 140 -98.70 -13.77 6.78
CA THR A 140 -97.73 -12.81 6.23
C THR A 140 -96.90 -12.19 7.34
N LEU A 141 -97.54 -11.77 8.44
CA LEU A 141 -96.87 -11.17 9.59
C LEU A 141 -95.82 -12.13 10.19
N GLN A 142 -96.17 -13.41 10.36
CA GLN A 142 -95.21 -14.40 10.87
C GLN A 142 -94.00 -14.59 9.96
N LYS A 143 -94.17 -14.54 8.63
CA LYS A 143 -93.05 -14.66 7.68
C LYS A 143 -92.14 -13.44 7.75
N GLU A 144 -92.72 -12.25 7.75
CA GLU A 144 -91.98 -10.98 7.85
C GLU A 144 -91.23 -10.86 9.18
N GLU A 145 -91.83 -11.28 10.30
CA GLU A 145 -91.17 -11.29 11.61
C GLU A 145 -89.96 -12.22 11.67
N LYS A 146 -90.04 -13.40 11.03
CA LYS A 146 -88.90 -14.33 10.92
C LYS A 146 -87.79 -13.74 10.07
N LEU A 147 -88.13 -13.25 8.87
CA LEU A 147 -87.17 -12.64 7.95
C LEU A 147 -86.45 -11.44 8.60
N ARG A 148 -87.21 -10.60 9.33
CA ARG A 148 -86.65 -9.45 10.05
C ARG A 148 -85.64 -9.87 11.12
N LYS A 149 -85.91 -10.95 11.87
CA LYS A 149 -84.98 -11.46 12.89
C LYS A 149 -83.70 -11.99 12.25
N GLU A 150 -83.80 -12.78 11.18
CA GLU A 150 -82.65 -13.32 10.45
C GLU A 150 -81.77 -12.19 9.86
N LEU A 151 -82.40 -11.16 9.29
CA LEU A 151 -81.69 -10.00 8.75
C LEU A 151 -81.01 -9.17 9.86
N ASP A 152 -81.67 -8.98 11.01
CA ASP A 152 -81.09 -8.25 12.14
C ASP A 152 -79.87 -8.97 12.73
N GLU A 153 -79.94 -10.30 12.86
CA GLU A 153 -78.81 -11.14 13.28
C GLU A 153 -77.65 -11.09 12.28
N SER A 154 -77.95 -11.19 10.97
CA SER A 154 -76.94 -11.08 9.92
C SER A 154 -76.28 -9.69 9.90
N SER A 155 -77.07 -8.62 10.10
CA SER A 155 -76.56 -7.25 10.16
C SER A 155 -75.63 -7.05 11.35
N LYS A 156 -76.02 -7.53 12.54
CA LYS A 156 -75.18 -7.47 13.75
C LYS A 156 -73.87 -8.23 13.58
N LYS A 157 -73.91 -9.41 12.94
CA LYS A 157 -72.70 -10.18 12.63
C LYS A 157 -71.76 -9.40 11.71
N MET A 158 -72.28 -8.82 10.64
CA MET A 158 -71.50 -7.99 9.71
C MET A 158 -70.93 -6.74 10.36
N GLU A 159 -71.68 -6.09 11.25
CA GLU A 159 -71.19 -4.93 12.03
C GLU A 159 -70.05 -5.32 12.98
N SER A 160 -70.15 -6.48 13.64
CA SER A 160 -69.09 -7.02 14.49
C SER A 160 -67.83 -7.33 13.70
N GLU A 161 -67.94 -8.04 12.57
CA GLU A 161 -66.80 -8.36 11.69
C GLU A 161 -66.15 -7.07 11.14
N LYS A 162 -66.96 -6.08 10.76
CA LYS A 162 -66.47 -4.77 10.32
C LYS A 162 -65.70 -4.06 11.44
N ALA A 163 -66.21 -4.07 12.67
CA ALA A 163 -65.54 -3.44 13.81
C ALA A 163 -64.20 -4.13 14.14
N GLU A 164 -64.16 -5.47 14.07
CA GLU A 164 -62.94 -6.24 14.28
C GLU A 164 -61.89 -5.94 13.21
N LEU A 165 -62.27 -5.98 11.93
CA LEU A 165 -61.38 -5.65 10.82
C LEU A 165 -60.86 -4.21 10.91
N PHE A 166 -61.71 -3.27 11.34
CA PHE A 166 -61.29 -1.89 11.55
C PHE A 166 -60.28 -1.76 12.71
N GLY A 167 -60.48 -2.52 13.79
CA GLY A 167 -59.52 -2.61 14.90
C GLY A 167 -58.17 -3.19 14.46
N GLN A 168 -58.17 -4.25 13.66
CA GLN A 168 -56.95 -4.84 13.08
C GLN A 168 -56.24 -3.85 12.13
N LEU A 169 -57.00 -3.10 11.33
CA LEU A 169 -56.45 -2.08 10.45
C LEU A 169 -55.74 -0.97 11.24
N GLU A 170 -56.35 -0.46 12.32
CA GLU A 170 -55.73 0.59 13.13
C GLU A 170 -54.49 0.06 13.88
N ALA A 171 -54.53 -1.19 14.36
CA ALA A 171 -53.39 -1.85 14.98
C ALA A 171 -52.20 -2.00 13.99
N THR A 172 -52.46 -2.48 12.77
CA THR A 172 -51.43 -2.63 11.74
C THR A 172 -50.87 -1.28 11.28
N LYS A 173 -51.71 -0.24 11.21
CA LYS A 173 -51.28 1.13 10.92
C LYS A 173 -50.35 1.70 12.02
N ASN A 174 -50.66 1.45 13.28
CA ASN A 174 -49.80 1.85 14.40
C ASN A 174 -48.46 1.09 14.40
N GLN A 175 -48.49 -0.21 14.09
CA GLN A 175 -47.29 -1.01 13.91
C GLN A 175 -46.43 -0.49 12.76
N LEU A 176 -47.04 -0.16 11.62
CA LEU A 176 -46.35 0.43 10.47
C LEU A 176 -45.69 1.76 10.84
N THR A 177 -46.41 2.65 11.52
CA THR A 177 -45.86 3.95 11.96
C THR A 177 -44.64 3.77 12.88
N THR A 178 -44.71 2.79 13.79
CA THR A 178 -43.60 2.44 14.69
C THR A 178 -42.42 1.82 13.94
N ALA A 179 -42.69 1.00 12.93
CA ALA A 179 -41.66 0.42 12.06
C ALA A 179 -40.96 1.51 11.23
N GLU A 180 -41.72 2.46 10.69
CA GLU A 180 -41.19 3.63 9.95
C GLU A 180 -40.31 4.52 10.84
N SER A 181 -40.72 4.78 12.09
CA SER A 181 -39.89 5.57 13.01
C SER A 181 -38.58 4.85 13.35
N ARG A 182 -38.62 3.54 13.60
CA ARG A 182 -37.41 2.73 13.82
C ARG A 182 -36.51 2.70 12.61
N LEU A 183 -37.08 2.60 11.41
CA LEU A 183 -36.31 2.60 10.17
C LEU A 183 -35.55 3.92 9.98
N LYS A 184 -36.19 5.07 10.26
CA LYS A 184 -35.51 6.37 10.24
C LYS A 184 -34.37 6.47 11.25
N GLU A 185 -34.56 5.93 12.46
CA GLU A 185 -33.51 5.91 13.48
C GLU A 185 -32.32 5.02 13.04
N ILE A 186 -32.60 3.86 12.46
CA ILE A 186 -31.57 2.98 11.89
C ILE A 186 -30.85 3.66 10.72
N GLU A 187 -31.54 4.38 9.84
CA GLU A 187 -30.90 5.14 8.75
C GLU A 187 -29.98 6.25 9.29
N SER A 188 -30.40 6.97 10.33
CA SER A 188 -29.57 8.00 10.97
C SER A 188 -28.32 7.40 11.60
N THR A 189 -28.48 6.34 12.40
CA THR A 189 -27.34 5.66 13.04
C THR A 189 -26.40 5.01 12.03
N LYS A 190 -26.92 4.47 10.92
CA LYS A 190 -26.12 3.99 9.80
C LYS A 190 -25.30 5.13 9.18
N SER A 191 -25.93 6.27 8.89
CA SER A 191 -25.21 7.42 8.32
C SER A 191 -24.09 7.93 9.24
N GLU A 192 -24.31 7.95 10.55
CA GLU A 192 -23.27 8.29 11.52
C GLU A 192 -22.14 7.27 11.57
N ALA A 193 -22.47 5.97 11.48
CA ALA A 193 -21.48 4.90 11.44
C ALA A 193 -20.65 4.94 10.14
N ASP A 194 -21.28 5.19 8.99
CA ASP A 194 -20.62 5.33 7.70
C ASP A 194 -19.63 6.50 7.72
N LYS A 195 -20.00 7.66 8.30
CA LYS A 195 -19.08 8.79 8.51
C LYS A 195 -17.88 8.43 9.38
N LYS A 196 -18.11 7.75 10.52
CA LYS A 196 -17.02 7.31 11.40
C LYS A 196 -16.08 6.32 10.70
N LEU A 197 -16.61 5.45 9.85
CA LEU A 197 -15.81 4.53 9.04
C LEU A 197 -14.94 5.29 8.02
N GLU A 198 -15.50 6.31 7.37
CA GLU A 198 -14.76 7.18 6.44
C GLU A 198 -13.62 7.91 7.17
N ASP A 199 -13.90 8.55 8.30
CA ASP A 199 -12.88 9.23 9.12
C ASP A 199 -11.77 8.28 9.58
N LEU A 200 -12.12 7.07 10.02
CA LEU A 200 -11.15 6.06 10.45
C LEU A 200 -10.30 5.53 9.29
N ASN A 201 -10.89 5.38 8.09
CA ASN A 201 -10.13 4.98 6.91
C ASN A 201 -9.14 6.07 6.48
N GLU A 202 -9.51 7.35 6.58
CA GLU A 202 -8.60 8.46 6.29
C GLU A 202 -7.44 8.49 7.30
N GLN A 203 -7.72 8.32 8.60
CA GLN A 203 -6.67 8.21 9.62
C GLN A 203 -5.75 7.01 9.41
N LEU A 204 -6.32 5.87 8.99
CA LEU A 204 -5.54 4.67 8.67
C LEU A 204 -4.60 4.94 7.49
N ALA A 205 -5.09 5.56 6.42
CA ALA A 205 -4.28 5.92 5.26
C ALA A 205 -3.13 6.86 5.65
N GLU A 206 -3.39 7.87 6.48
CA GLU A 206 -2.35 8.79 6.96
C GLU A 206 -1.29 8.06 7.80
N THR A 207 -1.70 7.14 8.68
CA THR A 207 -0.75 6.34 9.48
C THR A 207 0.03 5.33 8.64
N GLU A 208 -0.56 4.76 7.60
CA GLU A 208 0.15 3.91 6.63
C GLU A 208 1.21 4.70 5.87
N ASP A 209 0.90 5.91 5.42
CA ASP A 209 1.84 6.81 4.76
C ASP A 209 2.99 7.21 5.70
N GLN A 210 2.69 7.61 6.93
CA GLN A 210 3.69 7.92 7.95
C GLN A 210 4.59 6.70 8.23
N ASN A 211 4.02 5.50 8.35
CA ASN A 211 4.79 4.28 8.56
C ASN A 211 5.69 3.97 7.36
N ALA A 212 5.20 4.16 6.13
CA ALA A 212 6.00 4.01 4.92
C ALA A 212 7.17 5.01 4.88
N GLU A 213 6.95 6.25 5.30
CA GLU A 213 8.00 7.27 5.41
C GLU A 213 9.04 6.91 6.47
N ILE A 214 8.61 6.47 7.65
CA ILE A 214 9.49 5.98 8.72
C ILE A 214 10.31 4.77 8.24
N GLN A 215 9.72 3.83 7.51
CA GLN A 215 10.44 2.68 6.95
C GLN A 215 11.51 3.11 5.94
N ARG A 216 11.23 4.12 5.10
CA ARG A 216 12.23 4.69 4.18
C ARG A 216 13.36 5.37 4.94
N ALA A 217 13.03 6.18 5.94
CA ALA A 217 14.02 6.86 6.79
C ALA A 217 14.89 5.84 7.54
N LYS A 218 14.27 4.80 8.12
CA LYS A 218 14.97 3.69 8.78
C LYS A 218 15.96 3.01 7.83
N LYS A 219 15.54 2.62 6.62
CA LYS A 219 16.45 2.00 5.64
C LYS A 219 17.62 2.91 5.28
N LYS A 220 17.40 4.22 5.18
CA LYS A 220 18.46 5.19 4.91
C LYS A 220 19.48 5.23 6.04
N VAL A 221 19.01 5.37 7.29
CA VAL A 221 19.86 5.38 8.48
C VAL A 221 20.61 4.06 8.65
N GLU A 222 19.94 2.92 8.45
CA GLU A 222 20.60 1.60 8.48
C GLU A 222 21.71 1.49 7.43
N GLY A 223 21.49 2.03 6.22
CA GLY A 223 22.51 2.10 5.18
C GLY A 223 23.70 3.01 5.56
N GLU A 224 23.44 4.16 6.15
CA GLU A 224 24.48 5.07 6.66
C GLU A 224 25.30 4.44 7.79
N VAL A 225 24.63 3.72 8.72
CA VAL A 225 25.29 2.98 9.80
C VAL A 225 26.19 1.89 9.25
N GLU A 226 25.75 1.10 8.28
CA GLU A 226 26.58 0.08 7.64
C GLU A 226 27.78 0.69 6.90
N ALA A 227 27.59 1.82 6.21
CA ALA A 227 28.67 2.54 5.55
C ALA A 227 29.72 3.06 6.55
N LEU A 228 29.27 3.64 7.67
CA LEU A 228 30.14 4.13 8.75
C LEU A 228 30.90 2.98 9.43
N LYS A 229 30.22 1.85 9.72
CA LYS A 229 30.91 0.65 10.25
C LYS A 229 32.02 0.20 9.32
N LYS A 230 31.77 0.17 8.00
CA LYS A 230 32.78 -0.20 7.01
C LYS A 230 33.96 0.79 7.00
N GLN A 231 33.68 2.10 7.05
CA GLN A 231 34.72 3.12 7.16
C GLN A 231 35.55 2.99 8.45
N ILE A 232 34.91 2.70 9.59
CA ILE A 232 35.60 2.44 10.85
C ILE A 232 36.52 1.23 10.68
N GLN A 233 36.03 0.15 10.08
CA GLN A 233 36.82 -1.06 9.85
C GLN A 233 38.03 -0.79 8.93
N ASP A 234 37.85 -0.02 7.86
CA ASP A 234 38.92 0.40 6.95
C ASP A 234 39.95 1.28 7.66
N LEU A 235 39.49 2.21 8.51
CA LEU A 235 40.36 3.06 9.35
C LEU A 235 41.13 2.24 10.39
N GLU A 236 40.50 1.27 11.05
CA GLU A 236 41.16 0.36 11.99
C GLU A 236 42.28 -0.44 11.31
N VAL A 237 42.03 -0.93 10.08
CA VAL A 237 43.06 -1.59 9.27
C VAL A 237 44.20 -0.63 8.94
N SER A 238 43.88 0.61 8.55
CA SER A 238 44.87 1.65 8.26
C SER A 238 45.71 2.01 9.49
N VAL A 239 45.08 2.13 10.67
CA VAL A 239 45.75 2.41 11.94
C VAL A 239 46.68 1.27 12.32
N ARG A 240 46.22 0.01 12.26
CA ARG A 240 47.10 -1.16 12.52
C ARG A 240 48.31 -1.19 11.58
N LYS A 241 48.10 -0.85 10.31
CA LYS A 241 49.20 -0.77 9.34
C LYS A 241 50.19 0.33 9.71
N ALA A 242 49.70 1.53 10.05
CA ALA A 242 50.53 2.64 10.49
C ALA A 242 51.28 2.33 11.81
N GLU A 243 50.66 1.60 12.75
CA GLU A 243 51.29 1.13 13.97
C GLU A 243 52.41 0.12 13.70
N MET A 244 52.22 -0.82 12.77
CA MET A 244 53.28 -1.73 12.33
C MET A 244 54.44 -0.99 11.65
N GLU A 245 54.13 -0.03 10.78
CA GLU A 245 55.15 0.81 10.14
C GLU A 245 55.91 1.63 11.18
N LYS A 246 55.22 2.23 12.15
CA LYS A 246 55.84 2.92 13.30
C LYS A 246 56.75 1.97 14.08
N GLN A 247 56.28 0.78 14.47
CA GLN A 247 57.10 -0.18 15.21
C GLN A 247 58.36 -0.57 14.43
N SER A 248 58.24 -0.76 13.11
CA SER A 248 59.38 -1.02 12.23
C SER A 248 60.36 0.15 12.20
N LYS A 249 59.87 1.40 12.12
CA LYS A 249 60.70 2.60 12.18
C LYS A 249 61.34 2.81 13.54
N ASP A 250 60.63 2.59 14.64
CA ASP A 250 61.17 2.64 16.00
C ASP A 250 62.29 1.61 16.19
N HIS A 251 62.12 0.39 15.64
CA HIS A 251 63.17 -0.63 15.66
C HIS A 251 64.40 -0.21 14.85
N GLN A 252 64.19 0.38 13.67
CA GLN A 252 65.25 0.92 12.82
C GLN A 252 66.01 2.08 13.51
N ILE A 253 65.29 2.96 14.21
CA ILE A 253 65.88 4.05 15.01
C ILE A 253 66.74 3.48 16.14
N ARG A 254 66.27 2.46 16.88
CA ARG A 254 67.08 1.82 17.94
C ARG A 254 68.35 1.20 17.38
N SER A 255 68.27 0.48 16.27
CA SER A 255 69.45 -0.09 15.63
C SER A 255 70.47 0.99 15.22
N LEU A 256 70.00 2.10 14.66
CA LEU A 256 70.87 3.23 14.31
C LEU A 256 71.44 3.95 15.55
N GLN A 257 70.69 4.01 16.65
CA GLN A 257 71.19 4.53 17.93
C GLN A 257 72.30 3.64 18.51
N ASP A 258 72.14 2.31 18.47
CA ASP A 258 73.17 1.36 18.91
C ASP A 258 74.43 1.46 18.05
N GLU A 259 74.29 1.56 16.72
CA GLU A 259 75.41 1.80 15.80
C GLU A 259 76.13 3.13 16.07
N MET A 260 75.37 4.19 16.36
CA MET A 260 75.92 5.51 16.70
C MET A 260 76.71 5.46 18.01
N GLN A 261 76.20 4.78 19.04
CA GLN A 261 76.90 4.60 20.31
C GLN A 261 78.20 3.80 20.13
N GLN A 262 78.19 2.79 19.26
CA GLN A 262 79.39 2.01 18.94
C GLN A 262 80.43 2.84 18.16
N GLN A 263 79.99 3.76 17.29
CA GLN A 263 80.87 4.73 16.65
C GLN A 263 81.48 5.71 17.68
N GLU A 264 80.70 6.20 18.65
CA GLU A 264 81.21 7.06 19.73
C GLU A 264 82.29 6.37 20.57
N GLU A 265 82.12 5.08 20.92
CA GLU A 265 83.14 4.29 21.61
C GLU A 265 84.43 4.13 20.77
N THR A 266 84.28 3.98 19.46
CA THR A 266 85.40 3.87 18.53
C THR A 266 86.17 5.19 18.43
N VAL A 267 85.45 6.31 18.37
CA VAL A 267 86.04 7.67 18.42
C VAL A 267 86.74 7.93 19.74
N ALA A 268 86.19 7.47 20.87
CA ALA A 268 86.83 7.60 22.17
C ALA A 268 88.15 6.80 22.26
N LYS A 269 88.21 5.60 21.66
CA LYS A 269 89.45 4.82 21.54
C LYS A 269 90.50 5.53 20.68
N LEU A 270 90.11 6.06 19.51
CA LEU A 270 91.02 6.80 18.63
C LEU A 270 91.57 8.07 19.31
N ASN A 271 90.75 8.77 20.10
CA ASN A 271 91.21 9.93 20.88
C ASN A 271 92.22 9.56 22.00
N LYS A 272 92.11 8.36 22.58
CA LYS A 272 93.11 7.86 23.54
C LYS A 272 94.45 7.55 22.85
N GLU A 273 94.41 6.94 21.67
CA GLU A 273 95.60 6.65 20.86
C GLU A 273 96.32 7.94 20.44
N MET A 274 95.56 8.96 20.04
CA MET A 274 96.10 10.28 19.67
C MET A 274 96.87 10.94 20.82
N ARG A 275 96.34 10.91 22.06
CA ARG A 275 97.02 11.46 23.24
C ARG A 275 98.30 10.69 23.59
N HIS A 276 98.30 9.37 23.43
CA HIS A 276 99.49 8.55 23.63
C HIS A 276 100.61 8.92 22.64
N GLN A 277 100.24 9.18 21.38
CA GLN A 277 101.17 9.60 20.34
C GLN A 277 101.72 11.02 20.56
N GLU A 278 100.93 11.93 21.11
CA GLU A 278 101.37 13.28 21.50
C GLU A 278 102.39 13.24 22.65
N GLU A 279 102.21 12.36 23.64
CA GLU A 279 103.18 12.17 24.75
C GLU A 279 104.50 11.57 24.26
N LEU A 280 104.47 10.65 23.30
CA LEU A 280 105.66 10.05 22.71
C LEU A 280 106.50 11.08 21.93
N ASN A 281 105.85 11.95 21.16
CA ASN A 281 106.51 13.03 20.41
C ASN A 281 107.19 14.06 21.32
N LYS A 282 106.60 14.34 22.50
CA LYS A 282 107.17 15.29 23.46
C LYS A 282 108.51 14.79 24.04
N LYS A 283 108.62 13.48 24.26
CA LYS A 283 109.82 12.82 24.78
C LYS A 283 110.97 12.81 23.76
N ILE A 284 110.66 12.64 22.47
CA ILE A 284 111.65 12.71 21.38
C ILE A 284 112.22 14.14 21.22
N MET A 285 111.42 15.19 21.48
CA MET A 285 111.91 16.57 21.47
C MET A 285 112.86 16.89 22.63
N GLU A 286 112.64 16.35 23.83
CA GLU A 286 113.53 16.54 24.99
C GLU A 286 114.90 15.87 24.79
N ASP A 287 114.93 14.68 24.19
CA ASP A 287 116.19 13.97 23.88
C ASP A 287 117.00 14.68 22.77
N LEU A 288 116.33 15.32 21.81
CA LEU A 288 116.99 16.09 20.74
C LEU A 288 117.64 17.38 21.27
N GLN A 289 116.99 18.07 22.21
CA GLN A 289 117.52 19.28 22.85
C GLN A 289 118.80 18.99 23.67
N GLY A 290 118.88 17.82 24.30
CA GLY A 290 120.07 17.39 25.06
C GLY A 290 121.31 17.09 24.20
N GLU A 291 121.12 16.66 22.95
CA GLU A 291 122.22 16.46 21.99
C GLU A 291 122.68 17.77 21.33
N GLU A 292 121.80 18.76 21.22
CA GLU A 292 122.11 20.11 20.71
C GLU A 292 123.02 20.89 21.67
N ASP A 293 122.80 20.77 22.99
CA ASP A 293 123.62 21.43 24.01
C ASP A 293 125.04 20.83 24.13
N LYS A 294 125.20 19.52 23.89
CA LYS A 294 126.53 18.87 23.81
C LYS A 294 127.31 19.33 22.59
N THR A 295 126.64 19.51 21.46
CA THR A 295 127.23 19.97 20.19
C THR A 295 127.72 21.42 20.30
N ASN A 296 126.96 22.28 20.99
CA ASN A 296 127.34 23.67 21.24
C ASN A 296 128.53 23.83 22.22
N HIS A 297 128.68 22.92 23.18
CA HIS A 297 129.85 22.90 24.08
C HIS A 297 131.13 22.48 23.35
N ILE A 298 131.05 21.50 22.45
CA ILE A 298 132.18 21.01 21.65
C ILE A 298 132.65 22.08 20.65
N ASN A 299 131.73 22.83 20.02
CA ASN A 299 132.09 23.93 19.11
C ASN A 299 132.81 25.09 19.82
N LYS A 300 132.50 25.39 21.09
CA LYS A 300 133.19 26.42 21.88
C LYS A 300 134.62 26.03 22.28
N ILE A 301 134.90 24.74 22.48
CA ILE A 301 136.25 24.23 22.79
C ILE A 301 137.10 24.18 21.52
N LYS A 302 136.50 23.81 20.37
CA LYS A 302 137.15 23.82 19.06
C LYS A 302 137.66 25.22 18.68
N SER A 303 136.82 26.25 18.83
CA SER A 303 137.19 27.63 18.50
C SER A 303 138.34 28.20 19.37
N LYS A 304 138.53 27.72 20.62
CA LYS A 304 139.65 28.14 21.47
C LYS A 304 140.98 27.44 21.15
N LEU A 305 140.94 26.24 20.57
CA LEU A 305 142.13 25.48 20.15
C LEU A 305 142.61 25.91 18.76
N GLU A 306 141.71 26.33 17.87
CA GLU A 306 142.09 26.91 16.56
C GLU A 306 142.79 28.28 16.72
N GLN A 307 142.37 29.11 17.68
CA GLN A 307 143.00 30.41 17.93
C GLN A 307 144.38 30.32 18.62
N THR A 308 144.66 29.24 19.34
CA THR A 308 146.00 28.99 19.91
C THR A 308 146.96 28.32 18.92
N LEU A 309 146.44 27.72 17.85
CA LEU A 309 147.22 27.16 16.75
C LEU A 309 147.74 28.29 15.84
N ASP A 310 146.86 29.24 15.47
CA ASP A 310 147.22 30.40 14.64
C ASP A 310 148.32 31.27 15.29
N ASP A 311 148.27 31.50 16.61
CA ASP A 311 149.28 32.31 17.33
C ASP A 311 150.67 31.62 17.44
N LEU A 312 150.73 30.29 17.33
CA LEU A 312 151.98 29.51 17.34
C LEU A 312 152.57 29.33 15.94
N GLU A 313 151.74 29.26 14.89
CA GLU A 313 152.19 29.20 13.50
C GLU A 313 152.78 30.55 13.04
N ASP A 314 152.18 31.67 13.47
CA ASP A 314 152.64 33.03 13.13
C ASP A 314 153.97 33.40 13.83
N SER A 315 154.27 32.78 14.98
CA SER A 315 155.52 32.93 15.74
C SER A 315 156.66 32.08 15.15
N LEU A 316 156.35 30.88 14.64
CA LEU A 316 157.32 29.98 14.01
C LEU A 316 157.77 30.46 12.63
N GLU A 317 156.89 31.12 11.88
CA GLU A 317 157.20 31.64 10.54
C GLU A 317 158.04 32.93 10.57
N ARG A 318 157.91 33.74 11.64
CA ARG A 318 158.77 34.91 11.89
C ARG A 318 160.20 34.54 12.28
N GLU A 319 160.39 33.49 13.09
CA GLU A 319 161.72 33.03 13.54
C GLU A 319 162.52 32.31 12.42
N ARG A 320 161.83 31.55 11.54
CA ARG A 320 162.45 30.93 10.37
C ARG A 320 162.97 31.96 9.34
N ARG A 321 162.33 33.14 9.24
CA ARG A 321 162.80 34.25 8.38
C ARG A 321 164.03 34.96 8.95
N THR A 322 164.06 35.26 10.24
CA THR A 322 165.23 35.90 10.88
C THR A 322 166.46 34.98 10.93
N LYS A 323 166.29 33.66 11.08
CA LYS A 323 167.42 32.70 11.03
C LYS A 323 168.08 32.63 9.64
N ALA A 324 167.29 32.64 8.56
CA ALA A 324 167.81 32.56 7.19
C ALA A 324 168.57 33.82 6.74
N ASP A 325 168.18 34.99 7.22
CA ASP A 325 168.84 36.26 6.91
C ASP A 325 170.14 36.45 7.72
N THR A 326 170.21 35.89 8.94
CA THR A 326 171.42 35.94 9.79
C THR A 326 172.51 34.97 9.31
N GLU A 327 172.15 33.78 8.78
CA GLU A 327 173.12 32.83 8.21
C GLU A 327 173.73 33.29 6.87
N LYS A 328 173.00 34.07 6.06
CA LYS A 328 173.53 34.67 4.83
C LYS A 328 174.48 35.84 5.10
N ALA A 329 174.22 36.65 6.13
CA ALA A 329 175.11 37.72 6.56
C ALA A 329 176.43 37.18 7.17
N LYS A 330 176.36 36.07 7.92
CA LYS A 330 177.55 35.41 8.50
C LYS A 330 178.54 34.89 7.45
N ARG A 331 178.06 34.24 6.37
CA ARG A 331 178.93 33.72 5.29
C ARG A 331 179.62 34.81 4.47
N LYS A 332 179.05 36.02 4.41
CA LYS A 332 179.63 37.15 3.67
C LYS A 332 180.75 37.83 4.48
N VAL A 333 180.57 37.97 5.79
CA VAL A 333 181.56 38.58 6.70
C VAL A 333 182.72 37.64 7.03
N GLU A 334 182.51 36.31 7.08
CA GLU A 334 183.60 35.33 7.22
C GLU A 334 184.50 35.22 5.96
N GLY A 335 183.96 35.52 4.78
CA GLY A 335 184.73 35.57 3.52
C GLY A 335 185.59 36.82 3.39
N GLU A 336 185.07 37.98 3.81
CA GLU A 336 185.81 39.25 3.81
C GLU A 336 186.91 39.28 4.88
N LEU A 337 186.75 38.59 6.01
CA LEU A 337 187.77 38.45 7.06
C LEU A 337 188.98 37.60 6.61
N LYS A 338 188.78 36.59 5.75
CA LYS A 338 189.86 35.73 5.26
C LYS A 338 190.77 36.43 4.25
N ILE A 339 190.19 37.28 3.39
CA ILE A 339 190.94 38.10 2.44
C ILE A 339 191.72 39.22 3.18
N ALA A 340 191.14 39.79 4.25
CA ALA A 340 191.85 40.74 5.11
C ALA A 340 193.02 40.11 5.89
N GLN A 341 192.92 38.82 6.26
CA GLN A 341 194.02 38.08 6.89
C GLN A 341 195.16 37.77 5.91
N GLU A 342 194.87 37.46 4.64
CA GLU A 342 195.90 37.25 3.60
C GLU A 342 196.60 38.57 3.21
N THR A 343 195.87 39.69 3.19
CA THR A 343 196.44 41.01 2.86
C THR A 343 197.37 41.55 3.97
N ILE A 344 197.12 41.20 5.25
CA ILE A 344 198.00 41.57 6.37
C ILE A 344 199.26 40.70 6.42
N GLU A 345 199.18 39.40 6.12
CA GLU A 345 200.37 38.53 6.06
C GLU A 345 201.31 38.94 4.91
N GLU A 346 200.76 39.39 3.78
CA GLU A 346 201.54 39.89 2.64
C GLU A 346 202.17 41.27 2.92
N ALA A 347 201.45 42.19 3.57
CA ALA A 347 201.98 43.48 3.98
C ALA A 347 203.06 43.38 5.09
N THR A 348 203.00 42.37 5.96
CA THR A 348 204.03 42.18 6.99
C THR A 348 205.28 41.47 6.44
N ARG A 349 205.14 40.61 5.42
CA ARG A 349 206.28 40.10 4.62
C ARG A 349 206.98 41.25 3.89
N GLN A 350 206.24 42.19 3.30
CA GLN A 350 206.81 43.39 2.67
C GLN A 350 207.50 44.34 3.67
N ARG A 351 207.05 44.41 4.93
CA ARG A 351 207.76 45.16 5.99
C ARG A 351 209.07 44.48 6.43
N ARG A 352 209.14 43.15 6.41
CA ARG A 352 210.40 42.39 6.64
C ARG A 352 211.42 42.57 5.51
N ASP A 353 210.96 42.87 4.30
CA ASP A 353 211.83 43.09 3.14
C ASP A 353 212.30 44.56 3.00
N LEU A 354 211.59 45.53 3.60
CA LEU A 354 212.01 46.95 3.56
C LEU A 354 213.00 47.39 4.65
N GLU A 355 213.07 46.75 5.83
CA GLU A 355 214.10 47.13 6.83
C GLU A 355 215.36 46.25 6.81
N ASN A 356 215.32 45.06 6.21
CA ASN A 356 216.57 44.37 5.85
C ASN A 356 217.33 45.09 4.72
N ASN A 357 216.66 45.97 3.97
CA ASN A 357 217.30 46.93 3.05
C ASN A 357 217.87 48.19 3.73
N MET A 358 217.84 48.26 5.07
CA MET A 358 218.54 49.27 5.88
C MET A 358 219.62 48.65 6.80
N LYS A 359 220.22 47.52 6.41
CA LYS A 359 221.56 47.12 6.86
C LYS A 359 222.62 47.54 5.84
N ARG A 360 223.00 48.83 5.84
CA ARG A 360 224.36 49.36 5.53
C ARG A 360 224.32 50.86 5.23
N LYS A 361 224.50 51.66 6.29
CA LYS A 361 225.58 52.64 6.38
C LYS A 361 226.09 52.64 7.81
#